data_AF-A0A5C6FNA0-F1
#
_entry.id   AF-A0A5C6FNA0-F1
#
_cell.length_a   1.000
_cell.length_b   1.000
_cell.length_c   1.000
_cell.angle_alpha   90.00
_cell.angle_beta   90.00
_cell.angle_gamma   90.00
#
_symmetry.space_group_name_H-M   'P 1'
#
loop_
_entity.id
_entity.type
_entity.pdbx_description
1 polymer ?
#
loop_
_entity_poly.entity_id
_entity_poly.type
_entity_poly.pdbx_seq_one_letter_code
_entity_poly.pdbx_strand_id
1 'polypeptide(L)' 'MVSHYYAATTFVDTQVGKVLNALGRLDLKQNTIAVLFGDHGNGLGERDSFFAKGNLWKRSLRTPIEDSETGARGR' A
#
# COMPACT_ATOMS: atom_id res chain seq x y z
N MET A 1 10.91 -9.50 -13.71
CA MET A 1 9.71 -9.46 -12.82
C MET A 1 9.88 -8.49 -11.66
N VAL A 2 11.01 -8.53 -10.95
CA VAL A 2 11.32 -7.60 -9.83
C VAL A 2 11.25 -6.12 -10.22
N SER A 3 11.92 -5.72 -11.31
CA SER A 3 11.93 -4.33 -11.78
C SER A 3 10.54 -3.81 -12.12
N HIS A 4 9.70 -4.61 -12.77
CA HIS A 4 8.32 -4.26 -13.09
C HIS A 4 7.45 -4.11 -11.83
N TYR A 5 7.65 -4.97 -10.83
CA TYR A 5 6.95 -4.85 -9.55
C TYR A 5 7.31 -3.54 -8.85
N TYR A 6 8.59 -3.17 -8.80
CA TYR A 6 9.02 -1.90 -8.22
C TYR A 6 8.52 -0.69 -9.02
N ALA A 7 8.55 -0.74 -10.36
CA ALA A 7 7.98 0.32 -11.18
C ALA A 7 6.47 0.51 -10.91
N ALA A 8 5.72 -0.58 -10.78
CA ALA A 8 4.30 -0.53 -10.44
C ALA A 8 4.08 0.02 -9.02
N THR A 9 4.88 -0.40 -8.03
CA THR A 9 4.81 0.14 -6.67
C THR A 9 5.08 1.64 -6.64
N THR A 10 6.12 2.13 -7.32
CA THR A 10 6.42 3.57 -7.42
C THR A 10 5.30 4.34 -8.11
N PHE A 11 4.69 3.76 -9.14
CA PHE A 11 3.54 4.37 -9.80
C PHE A 11 2.33 4.52 -8.85
N VAL A 12 2.03 3.46 -8.07
CA VAL A 12 0.95 3.47 -7.08
C VAL A 12 1.23 4.50 -5.98
N ASP A 13 2.46 4.57 -5.47
CA ASP A 13 2.89 5.57 -4.49
C ASP A 13 2.61 7.00 -4.99
N THR A 14 2.93 7.28 -6.26
CA THR A 14 2.61 8.56 -6.90
C THR A 14 1.10 8.82 -6.95
N GLN A 15 0.26 7.80 -7.18
CA GLN A 15 -1.20 7.96 -7.19
C GLN A 15 -1.76 8.20 -5.78
N VAL A 16 -1.25 7.50 -4.76
CA VAL A 16 -1.61 7.73 -3.36
C VAL A 16 -1.30 9.17 -2.96
N GLY A 17 -0.11 9.68 -3.35
CA GLY A 17 0.26 11.07 -3.15
C GLY A 17 -0.75 12.07 -3.72
N LYS A 18 -1.34 11.80 -4.90
CA LYS A 18 -2.38 12.68 -5.48
C LYS A 18 -3.63 12.75 -4.59
N VAL A 19 -4.07 11.63 -4.04
CA VAL A 19 -5.24 11.58 -3.15
C VAL A 19 -4.96 12.34 -1.85
N LEU A 20 -3.82 12.07 -1.21
CA LEU A 20 -3.42 12.75 0.03
C LEU A 20 -3.24 14.27 -0.19
N ASN A 21 -2.66 14.68 -1.32
CA ASN A 21 -2.52 16.08 -1.69
C ASN A 21 -3.89 16.75 -1.94
N ALA A 22 -4.84 16.03 -2.53
CA ALA A 22 -6.20 16.53 -2.70
C ALA A 22 -6.90 16.73 -1.35
N LEU A 23 -6.78 15.78 -0.41
CA LEU A 23 -7.29 15.95 0.95
C LEU A 23 -6.69 17.17 1.67
N GLY A 24 -5.38 17.42 1.48
CA GLY A 24 -4.72 18.62 1.99
C GLY A 24 -5.25 19.91 1.35
N ARG A 25 -5.41 19.94 0.02
CA ARG A 25 -5.94 21.10 -0.70
C ARG A 25 -7.39 21.45 -0.35
N LEU A 26 -8.19 20.46 0.04
CA LEU A 26 -9.59 20.62 0.41
C LEU A 26 -9.80 20.84 1.91
N ASP A 27 -8.72 20.95 2.69
CA ASP A 27 -8.76 21.04 4.17
C ASP A 27 -9.49 19.87 4.85
N LEU A 28 -9.59 18.74 4.16
CA LEU A 28 -10.24 17.52 4.66
C LEU A 28 -9.29 16.61 5.42
N LYS A 29 -7.99 16.90 5.37
CA LYS A 29 -6.94 16.02 5.89
C LYS A 29 -7.16 15.68 7.37
N GLN A 30 -7.61 16.61 8.21
CA GLN A 30 -7.81 16.37 9.66
C GLN A 30 -9.13 15.67 10.02
N ASN A 31 -10.05 15.52 9.08
CA ASN A 31 -11.36 14.89 9.30
C ASN A 31 -11.55 13.63 8.44
N THR A 32 -10.44 13.06 7.95
CA THR A 32 -10.45 11.89 7.09
C THR A 32 -9.44 10.89 7.61
N ILE A 33 -9.91 9.69 7.94
CA ILE A 33 -9.04 8.55 8.22
C ILE A 33 -8.64 7.93 6.88
N ALA A 34 -7.34 7.75 6.66
CA ALA A 34 -6.80 7.12 5.46
C ALA A 34 -6.08 5.82 5.85
N VAL A 35 -6.53 4.70 5.27
CA VAL A 35 -5.94 3.38 5.50
C VAL A 35 -5.38 2.86 4.18
N LEU A 36 -4.08 2.57 4.17
CA LEU A 36 -3.42 1.86 3.08
C LEU A 36 -3.30 0.38 3.44
N PHE A 37 -3.89 -0.49 2.63
CA PHE A 37 -3.84 -1.93 2.86
C PHE A 37 -3.59 -2.71 1.56
N GLY A 38 -3.00 -3.90 1.68
CA GLY A 38 -2.94 -4.89 0.61
C GLY A 38 -3.65 -6.19 0.98
N ASP A 39 -4.21 -6.89 0.00
CA ASP A 39 -4.96 -8.14 0.17
C ASP A 39 -4.05 -9.37 0.38
N HIS A 40 -2.92 -9.40 -0.30
CA HIS A 40 -1.87 -10.40 -0.14
C HIS A 40 -0.49 -9.83 -0.49
N GLY A 41 0.58 -10.54 -0.12
CA GLY A 41 1.94 -10.22 -0.57
C GLY A 41 2.24 -10.83 -1.96
N ASN A 42 3.43 -10.57 -2.51
CA ASN A 42 3.81 -11.04 -3.84
C ASN A 42 5.19 -11.73 -3.90
N GLY A 43 5.21 -12.92 -4.48
CA GLY A 43 6.39 -13.73 -4.77
C GLY A 43 7.20 -13.20 -5.95
N LEU A 44 8.46 -12.89 -5.65
CA LEU A 44 9.57 -12.46 -6.54
C LEU A 44 10.10 -13.47 -7.57
N GLY A 45 9.71 -14.74 -7.48
CA GLY A 45 10.51 -15.86 -7.96
C GLY A 45 11.50 -16.39 -6.93
N GLU A 46 11.28 -16.15 -5.63
CA GLU A 46 12.05 -16.83 -4.58
C GLU A 46 11.78 -18.33 -4.58
N ARG A 47 12.79 -19.14 -4.26
CA ARG A 47 12.66 -20.59 -4.05
C ARG A 47 12.05 -21.33 -5.25
N ASP A 48 12.37 -20.88 -6.45
CA ASP A 48 11.79 -21.38 -7.71
C ASP A 48 10.26 -21.34 -7.72
N SER A 49 9.66 -20.49 -6.88
CA SER A 49 8.21 -20.34 -6.81
C SER A 49 7.75 -19.50 -7.99
N PHE A 50 7.19 -20.19 -8.98
CA PHE A 50 6.56 -19.57 -10.16
C PHE A 50 5.21 -18.92 -9.85
N PHE A 51 4.66 -19.14 -8.65
CA PHE A 51 3.39 -18.60 -8.23
C PHE A 51 3.59 -17.29 -7.46
N ALA A 52 3.06 -16.21 -8.04
CA ALA A 52 3.10 -14.87 -7.47
C ALA A 52 2.40 -14.80 -6.09
N LYS A 53 1.37 -15.60 -5.86
CA LYS A 53 0.58 -15.68 -4.62
C LYS A 53 -0.06 -17.05 -4.45
N GLY A 54 -0.74 -17.28 -3.32
CA GLY A 54 -1.48 -18.52 -3.06
C GLY A 54 -0.62 -19.62 -2.43
N ASN A 55 0.46 -19.23 -1.75
CA ASN A 55 1.33 -20.14 -1.02
C ASN A 55 1.54 -19.65 0.43
N LEU A 56 2.06 -20.53 1.28
CA LEU A 56 2.26 -20.25 2.71
C LEU A 56 3.60 -19.55 3.01
N TRP A 57 4.29 -19.05 1.98
CA TRP A 57 5.53 -18.33 2.20
C TRP A 57 5.27 -16.94 2.75
N LYS A 58 6.18 -16.48 3.63
CA LYS A 58 6.10 -15.17 4.29
C LYS A 58 5.82 -14.03 3.31
N ARG A 59 6.39 -14.08 2.10
CA ARG A 59 6.16 -13.07 1.06
C ARG A 59 4.77 -13.08 0.42
N SER A 60 4.04 -14.19 0.42
CA SER A 60 2.65 -14.23 -0.04
C SER A 60 1.66 -13.84 1.06
N LEU A 61 2.02 -14.06 2.33
CA LEU A 61 1.15 -13.82 3.48
C LEU A 61 1.30 -12.43 4.11
N ARG A 62 2.45 -11.78 3.94
CA ARG A 62 2.69 -10.46 4.53
C ARG A 62 2.16 -9.36 3.62
N THR A 63 1.14 -8.66 4.09
CA THR A 63 0.53 -7.50 3.45
C THR A 63 1.01 -6.19 4.08
N PRO A 64 1.03 -5.09 3.32
CA PRO A 64 1.12 -3.77 3.91
C PRO A 64 -0.19 -3.47 4.65
N ILE A 65 -0.07 -2.98 5.88
CA ILE A 65 -1.14 -2.31 6.61
C ILE A 65 -0.51 -1.09 7.26
N GLU A 66 -0.91 0.10 6.81
CA GLU A 66 -0.49 1.37 7.36
C GLU A 66 -1.74 2.22 7.62
N ASP A 67 -1.89 2.63 8.88
CA ASP A 67 -2.91 3.57 9.31
C ASP A 67 -2.23 4.90 9.58
N SER A 68 -2.66 5.96 8.88
CA SER A 68 -2.28 7.32 9.24
C SER A 68 -3.41 7.92 10.05
N GLU A 69 -3.23 8.00 11.37
CA GLU A 69 -4.10 8.80 12.23
C GLU A 69 -3.98 10.26 11.83
N THR A 70 -4.96 10.75 11.07
CA THR A 70 -5.16 12.16 10.82
C THR A 70 -6.33 12.65 11.67
N GLY A 71 -6.01 13.29 12.79
CA GLY A 71 -6.91 14.24 13.45
C GLY A 71 -7.88 13.72 14.52
N ALA A 72 -7.56 12.65 15.27
CA ALA A 72 -8.31 12.30 16.48
C ALA A 72 -8.00 13.23 17.68
N ARG A 73 -8.12 14.55 17.51
CA ARG A 73 -8.23 15.53 18.62
C ARG A 73 -9.11 16.69 18.18
N GLY A 74 -10.41 16.57 18.43
CA GLY A 74 -11.35 17.62 18.04
C GLY A 74 -12.82 17.38 18.41
N ARG A 75 -13.12 16.68 19.50
CA ARG A 75 -14.28 16.84 20.42
C ARG A 75 -14.29 15.72 21.45
#